data_AF-A0A9D3P5X5-F1
#
_entry.id   AF-A0A9D3P5X5-F1
#
_cell.length_a   1.000
_cell.length_b   1.000
_cell.length_c   1.000
_cell.angle_alpha   90.00
_cell.angle_beta   90.00
_cell.angle_gamma   90.00
#
_symmetry.space_group_name_H-M   'P 1'
#
loop_
_entity.id
_entity.type
_entity.pdbx_description
1 polymer ?
#
loop_
_entity_poly.entity_id
_entity_poly.type
_entity_poly.pdbx_seq_one_letter_code
_entity_poly.pdbx_strand_id
1 'polypeptide(L)'
;MKEKEKEKEKEKEKEKKIKKKKKKKKKKKKKKKKKKKKKKKKKKKKKKKKKKKKKKKKKKKKKKKKKKKKKKKKKKKKKKKKKKKKKKKKIKKMKEKEKLTSVSGPFGNTGIGVMSQTGEDTQDLGWSVKKDHPGPNGSEESVRKKKDDDDDDDDDDDDPLQGLVLSPHTVLDEAHHTGRLKCSSCGSSRLLYCYTCCCLVGLNPQLIPTIKLPVKIDIIKHPNETDGKSTAVHAKLIAPDDVSIYTYPCIPELDTHTHNVVLVFPGANSMTVQELADSISKTMRKRGAERSAERDTKKPKLEEKSDHSHTHSHTHSHTHTAQNTQRTKESTCPVQRVIFIDSTWNQTTKIISDERLQDFPRVELKSRKTCFWRHQRGSPDTYLATIEAIYYFLKEFHLHCLQREYRGEYDNLLFFYTFLHKLIRKAKQGRV
;
A
#
# COMPACT_ATOMS: atom_id res chain seq x y z
N MET A 1 20.67 -13.63 -83.03
CA MET A 1 21.60 -13.78 -81.88
C MET A 1 21.70 -12.54 -80.99
N LYS A 2 22.17 -11.38 -81.52
CA LYS A 2 22.48 -10.12 -80.79
C LYS A 2 21.55 -9.71 -79.63
N GLU A 3 20.25 -9.98 -79.72
CA GLU A 3 19.27 -9.63 -78.68
C GLU A 3 19.38 -10.49 -77.39
N LYS A 4 19.58 -11.81 -77.53
CA LYS A 4 19.79 -12.73 -76.40
C LYS A 4 21.09 -12.42 -75.63
N GLU A 5 22.04 -11.74 -76.26
CA GLU A 5 23.26 -11.24 -75.59
C GLU A 5 22.99 -9.97 -74.78
N LYS A 6 22.28 -8.99 -75.37
CA LYS A 6 21.83 -7.78 -74.65
C LYS A 6 21.00 -8.12 -73.42
N GLU A 7 20.19 -9.18 -73.47
CA GLU A 7 19.45 -9.67 -72.30
C GLU A 7 20.36 -10.29 -71.23
N LYS A 8 21.24 -11.22 -71.62
CA LYS A 8 22.25 -11.81 -70.70
C LYS A 8 23.13 -10.75 -70.04
N GLU A 9 23.45 -9.66 -70.74
CA GLU A 9 24.19 -8.54 -70.15
C GLU A 9 23.33 -7.74 -69.15
N LYS A 10 22.10 -7.37 -69.52
CA LYS A 10 21.14 -6.73 -68.59
C LYS A 10 20.94 -7.57 -67.32
N GLU A 11 20.90 -8.89 -67.43
CA GLU A 11 20.81 -9.79 -66.27
C GLU A 11 22.07 -9.77 -65.40
N LYS A 12 23.26 -9.95 -66.00
CA LYS A 12 24.55 -9.82 -65.30
C LYS A 12 24.67 -8.48 -64.56
N GLU A 13 24.12 -7.40 -65.13
CA GLU A 13 24.14 -6.05 -64.55
C GLU A 13 23.10 -5.89 -63.40
N LYS A 14 21.89 -6.43 -63.55
CA LYS A 14 20.90 -6.60 -62.44
C LYS A 14 21.51 -7.39 -61.27
N GLU A 15 22.21 -8.49 -61.54
CA GLU A 15 22.78 -9.39 -60.56
C GLU A 15 23.98 -8.74 -59.82
N LYS A 16 24.87 -8.03 -60.55
CA LYS A 16 25.87 -7.11 -59.99
C LYS A 16 25.23 -6.05 -59.07
N LYS A 17 24.15 -5.39 -59.50
CA LYS A 17 23.38 -4.40 -58.70
C LYS A 17 22.81 -5.03 -57.42
N ILE A 18 22.27 -6.25 -57.48
CA ILE A 18 21.76 -7.01 -56.31
C ILE A 18 22.90 -7.37 -55.35
N LYS A 19 24.03 -7.90 -55.84
CA LYS A 19 25.24 -8.18 -55.03
C LYS A 19 25.73 -6.91 -54.32
N LYS A 20 25.77 -5.76 -55.01
CA LYS A 20 26.13 -4.42 -54.45
C LYS A 20 25.14 -3.98 -53.34
N LYS A 21 23.82 -4.13 -53.55
CA LYS A 21 22.77 -3.89 -52.54
C LYS A 21 22.92 -4.83 -51.31
N LYS A 22 23.11 -6.14 -51.50
CA LYS A 22 23.35 -7.14 -50.44
C LYS A 22 24.60 -6.78 -49.60
N LYS A 23 25.72 -6.41 -50.24
CA LYS A 23 26.98 -5.98 -49.58
C LYS A 23 26.78 -4.70 -48.74
N LYS A 24 26.04 -3.68 -49.24
CA LYS A 24 25.64 -2.48 -48.46
C LYS A 24 24.75 -2.85 -47.25
N LYS A 25 23.74 -3.72 -47.40
CA LYS A 25 22.85 -4.20 -46.31
C LYS A 25 23.63 -4.93 -45.20
N LYS A 26 24.62 -5.77 -45.57
CA LYS A 26 25.54 -6.48 -44.63
C LYS A 26 26.44 -5.50 -43.85
N LYS A 27 27.02 -4.47 -44.51
CA LYS A 27 27.76 -3.37 -43.83
C LYS A 27 26.86 -2.56 -42.86
N LYS A 28 25.63 -2.17 -43.26
CA LYS A 28 24.66 -1.43 -42.41
C LYS A 28 24.25 -2.26 -41.16
N LYS A 29 24.00 -3.58 -41.30
CA LYS A 29 23.77 -4.51 -40.17
C LYS A 29 25.00 -4.58 -39.23
N LYS A 30 26.24 -4.73 -39.74
CA LYS A 30 27.47 -4.71 -38.91
C LYS A 30 27.64 -3.38 -38.13
N LYS A 31 27.41 -2.22 -38.76
CA LYS A 31 27.50 -0.88 -38.09
C LYS A 31 26.42 -0.73 -36.99
N LYS A 32 25.18 -1.18 -37.21
CA LYS A 32 24.12 -1.26 -36.17
C LYS A 32 24.51 -2.21 -35.00
N LYS A 33 25.04 -3.42 -35.26
CA LYS A 33 25.52 -4.34 -34.18
C LYS A 33 26.68 -3.71 -33.37
N LYS A 34 27.67 -3.05 -34.00
CA LYS A 34 28.75 -2.32 -33.28
C LYS A 34 28.19 -1.17 -32.41
N LYS A 35 27.24 -0.33 -32.90
CA LYS A 35 26.57 0.71 -32.08
C LYS A 35 25.78 0.10 -30.90
N LYS A 36 25.02 -0.99 -31.08
CA LYS A 36 24.32 -1.68 -29.97
C LYS A 36 25.31 -2.24 -28.91
N LYS A 37 26.42 -2.87 -29.30
CA LYS A 37 27.48 -3.33 -28.36
C LYS A 37 28.11 -2.15 -27.58
N LYS A 38 28.45 -1.02 -28.23
CA LYS A 38 28.95 0.20 -27.53
C LYS A 38 27.90 0.78 -26.54
N LYS A 39 26.61 0.86 -26.90
CA LYS A 39 25.53 1.29 -25.96
C LYS A 39 25.38 0.32 -24.76
N LYS A 40 25.39 -1.01 -24.95
CA LYS A 40 25.38 -1.99 -23.82
C LYS A 40 26.63 -1.84 -22.91
N LYS A 41 27.85 -1.66 -23.45
CA LYS A 41 29.06 -1.39 -22.62
C LYS A 41 28.93 -0.06 -21.82
N LYS A 42 28.45 1.05 -22.42
CA LYS A 42 28.19 2.32 -21.68
C LYS A 42 27.12 2.13 -20.56
N LYS A 43 25.99 1.44 -20.82
CA LYS A 43 24.98 1.13 -19.77
C LYS A 43 25.58 0.29 -18.62
N LYS A 44 26.37 -0.77 -18.90
CA LYS A 44 27.07 -1.56 -17.85
C LYS A 44 28.05 -0.71 -17.03
N LYS A 45 28.87 0.18 -17.65
CA LYS A 45 29.75 1.12 -16.91
C LYS A 45 28.95 2.09 -16.02
N LYS A 46 27.83 2.69 -16.49
CA LYS A 46 26.94 3.54 -15.66
C LYS A 46 26.33 2.76 -14.48
N LYS A 47 25.82 1.53 -14.67
CA LYS A 47 25.32 0.68 -13.56
C LYS A 47 26.42 0.36 -12.52
N LYS A 48 27.65 0.00 -12.94
CA LYS A 48 28.80 -0.20 -12.01
C LYS A 48 29.14 1.08 -11.21
N LYS A 49 29.19 2.27 -11.84
CA LYS A 49 29.41 3.55 -11.13
C LYS A 49 28.28 3.85 -10.12
N LYS A 50 26.99 3.66 -10.47
CA LYS A 50 25.85 3.81 -9.51
C LYS A 50 25.96 2.81 -8.32
N LYS A 51 26.32 1.53 -8.54
CA LYS A 51 26.51 0.54 -7.45
C LYS A 51 27.69 0.91 -6.52
N LYS A 52 28.82 1.42 -7.04
CA LYS A 52 29.92 1.96 -6.22
C LYS A 52 29.48 3.21 -5.40
N LYS A 53 28.76 4.19 -5.99
CA LYS A 53 28.22 5.36 -5.25
C LYS A 53 27.23 4.93 -4.14
N LYS A 54 26.27 4.01 -4.41
CA LYS A 54 25.35 3.47 -3.37
C LYS A 54 26.12 2.74 -2.24
N LYS A 55 27.15 1.92 -2.53
CA LYS A 55 28.01 1.31 -1.48
C LYS A 55 28.76 2.37 -0.64
N LYS A 56 29.35 3.43 -1.24
CA LYS A 56 29.99 4.54 -0.49
C LYS A 56 28.97 5.29 0.39
N LYS A 57 27.78 5.65 -0.10
CA LYS A 57 26.71 6.28 0.73
C LYS A 57 26.27 5.36 1.89
N LYS A 58 26.07 4.05 1.69
CA LYS A 58 25.75 3.09 2.78
C LYS A 58 26.88 2.99 3.83
N LYS A 59 28.17 2.95 3.44
CA LYS A 59 29.31 2.99 4.40
C LYS A 59 29.34 4.32 5.20
N LYS A 60 29.14 5.49 4.57
CA LYS A 60 29.05 6.79 5.28
C LYS A 60 27.87 6.84 6.26
N LYS A 61 26.65 6.41 5.88
CA LYS A 61 25.48 6.34 6.81
C LYS A 61 25.74 5.36 7.99
N LYS A 62 26.38 4.19 7.78
CA LYS A 62 26.79 3.29 8.89
C LYS A 62 27.81 3.95 9.84
N LYS A 63 28.84 4.66 9.34
CA LYS A 63 29.80 5.42 10.19
C LYS A 63 29.11 6.54 10.99
N LYS A 64 28.24 7.38 10.38
CA LYS A 64 27.44 8.41 11.11
C LYS A 64 26.56 7.78 12.21
N LYS A 65 25.87 6.65 11.95
CA LYS A 65 25.07 5.93 12.98
C LYS A 65 25.94 5.37 14.13
N LYS A 66 27.12 4.78 13.87
CA LYS A 66 28.05 4.35 14.94
C LYS A 66 28.53 5.55 15.79
N LYS A 67 28.88 6.70 15.19
CA LYS A 67 29.23 7.93 15.94
C LYS A 67 28.06 8.46 16.79
N LYS A 68 26.82 8.58 16.26
CA LYS A 68 25.63 9.00 17.06
C LYS A 68 25.35 8.01 18.22
N LYS A 69 25.47 6.68 18.03
CA LYS A 69 25.34 5.69 19.13
C LYS A 69 26.44 5.85 20.21
N LYS A 70 27.73 6.04 19.85
CA LYS A 70 28.81 6.33 20.83
C LYS A 70 28.55 7.62 21.61
N LYS A 71 28.13 8.73 20.97
CA LYS A 71 27.75 9.99 21.66
C LYS A 71 26.58 9.78 22.63
N LYS A 72 25.49 9.08 22.25
CA LYS A 72 24.36 8.77 23.17
C LYS A 72 24.80 7.89 24.36
N LYS A 73 25.66 6.87 24.18
CA LYS A 73 26.23 6.08 25.31
C LYS A 73 27.08 6.95 26.26
N LYS A 74 27.95 7.85 25.74
CA LYS A 74 28.73 8.80 26.59
C LYS A 74 27.80 9.76 27.37
N LYS A 75 26.75 10.36 26.75
CA LYS A 75 25.76 11.19 27.47
C LYS A 75 25.01 10.40 28.56
N LYS A 76 24.56 9.16 28.32
CA LYS A 76 23.95 8.30 29.37
C LYS A 76 24.91 7.98 30.53
N LYS A 77 26.20 7.65 30.27
CA LYS A 77 27.20 7.46 31.34
C LYS A 77 27.42 8.75 32.17
N LYS A 78 27.53 9.94 31.54
CA LYS A 78 27.62 11.22 32.28
C LYS A 78 26.37 11.51 33.14
N LYS A 79 25.13 11.30 32.62
CA LYS A 79 23.90 11.44 33.43
C LYS A 79 23.85 10.45 34.62
N LYS A 80 24.24 9.18 34.45
CA LYS A 80 24.34 8.22 35.58
C LYS A 80 25.38 8.65 36.64
N LYS A 81 26.58 9.13 36.25
CA LYS A 81 27.56 9.68 37.21
C LYS A 81 27.02 10.92 37.96
N LYS A 82 26.35 11.87 37.29
CA LYS A 82 25.70 13.01 37.98
C LYS A 82 24.60 12.56 38.97
N LYS A 83 23.72 11.61 38.61
CA LYS A 83 22.73 11.06 39.56
C LYS A 83 23.38 10.36 40.77
N LYS A 84 24.43 9.55 40.59
CA LYS A 84 25.17 8.95 41.73
C LYS A 84 25.81 10.01 42.65
N LYS A 85 26.43 11.08 42.11
CA LYS A 85 26.93 12.21 42.94
C LYS A 85 25.81 12.93 43.71
N LYS A 86 24.64 13.18 43.10
CA LYS A 86 23.48 13.76 43.82
C LYS A 86 22.96 12.83 44.94
N LYS A 87 22.82 11.50 44.73
CA LYS A 87 22.40 10.58 45.81
C LYS A 87 23.41 10.56 46.97
N LYS A 88 24.73 10.51 46.71
CA LYS A 88 25.75 10.63 47.77
C LYS A 88 25.64 11.95 48.55
N LYS A 89 25.44 13.11 47.89
CA LYS A 89 25.23 14.39 48.61
C LYS A 89 23.95 14.41 49.46
N LYS A 90 22.81 13.85 49.00
CA LYS A 90 21.60 13.77 49.85
C LYS A 90 21.81 12.86 51.06
N ILE A 91 22.48 11.72 50.90
CA ILE A 91 22.79 10.81 52.02
C ILE A 91 23.70 11.50 53.06
N LYS A 92 24.74 12.25 52.66
CA LYS A 92 25.56 13.00 53.64
C LYS A 92 24.66 13.97 54.43
N LYS A 93 23.89 14.83 53.74
CA LYS A 93 22.99 15.79 54.40
C LYS A 93 21.96 15.14 55.34
N MET A 94 21.51 13.93 55.06
CA MET A 94 20.60 13.21 55.98
C MET A 94 21.33 12.79 57.26
N LYS A 95 22.48 12.10 57.16
CA LYS A 95 23.30 11.73 58.33
C LYS A 95 23.82 12.94 59.14
N GLU A 96 23.99 14.07 58.45
CA GLU A 96 24.42 15.35 59.02
C GLU A 96 23.27 16.02 59.81
N LYS A 97 22.01 15.94 59.34
CA LYS A 97 20.83 16.38 60.12
C LYS A 97 20.53 15.42 61.29
N GLU A 98 20.61 14.11 61.03
CA GLU A 98 20.39 13.02 61.99
C GLU A 98 21.31 13.16 63.24
N LYS A 99 22.56 13.59 63.04
CA LYS A 99 23.50 13.93 64.12
C LYS A 99 23.19 15.23 64.90
N LEU A 100 22.42 16.17 64.34
CA LEU A 100 21.98 17.36 65.08
C LEU A 100 20.70 17.09 65.90
N THR A 101 19.95 16.04 65.58
CA THR A 101 18.69 15.68 66.26
C THR A 101 18.87 14.67 67.39
N SER A 102 20.11 14.35 67.79
CA SER A 102 20.42 13.43 68.89
C SER A 102 21.06 14.14 70.10
N VAL A 103 20.76 15.43 70.31
CA VAL A 103 21.28 16.24 71.42
C VAL A 103 20.14 16.99 72.11
N SER A 104 19.18 16.21 72.61
CA SER A 104 18.09 16.63 73.50
C SER A 104 17.65 15.39 74.28
N GLY A 105 17.85 15.38 75.60
CA GLY A 105 17.62 14.21 76.45
C GLY A 105 16.13 13.96 76.78
N PRO A 106 15.80 12.78 77.35
CA PRO A 106 14.42 12.39 77.63
C PRO A 106 13.88 12.90 78.98
N PHE A 107 12.78 13.65 78.91
CA PHE A 107 11.74 13.77 79.94
C PHE A 107 10.39 13.48 79.23
N GLY A 108 9.32 13.00 79.88
CA GLY A 108 9.21 12.60 81.28
C GLY A 108 7.77 12.36 81.75
N ASN A 109 7.17 11.23 81.35
CA ASN A 109 5.96 10.61 81.95
C ASN A 109 4.57 11.30 81.77
N THR A 110 3.49 10.53 82.00
CA THR A 110 2.04 10.92 82.15
C THR A 110 1.36 11.71 81.01
N GLY A 111 0.08 11.53 80.65
CA GLY A 111 -1.05 10.80 81.26
C GLY A 111 -2.22 11.77 81.53
N ILE A 112 -3.48 11.36 81.24
CA ILE A 112 -4.73 12.19 81.37
C ILE A 112 -4.84 13.27 80.24
N GLY A 113 -6.01 13.70 79.72
CA GLY A 113 -7.42 13.43 80.05
C GLY A 113 -8.40 13.65 78.88
N VAL A 114 -9.65 14.04 79.17
CA VAL A 114 -10.84 14.00 78.28
C VAL A 114 -11.39 15.41 77.98
N MET A 115 -12.34 15.54 77.02
CA MET A 115 -13.22 16.70 76.71
C MET A 115 -12.59 17.91 75.98
N SER A 116 -13.32 18.87 75.40
CA SER A 116 -14.58 18.87 74.58
C SER A 116 -14.88 20.28 74.01
N GLN A 117 -15.20 20.37 72.70
CA GLN A 117 -16.04 21.40 72.02
C GLN A 117 -15.67 22.93 72.04
N THR A 118 -16.32 23.67 71.11
CA THR A 118 -16.56 25.14 70.99
C THR A 118 -15.53 26.05 70.26
N GLY A 119 -16.04 27.12 69.60
CA GLY A 119 -15.33 28.08 68.73
C GLY A 119 -15.11 27.58 67.28
N GLU A 120 -15.46 28.25 66.16
CA GLU A 120 -15.64 29.69 65.82
C GLU A 120 -14.31 30.49 65.96
N ASP A 121 -13.87 31.37 65.03
CA ASP A 121 -14.62 32.12 64.01
C ASP A 121 -13.76 32.65 62.81
N THR A 122 -14.43 33.11 61.73
CA THR A 122 -14.06 34.11 60.67
C THR A 122 -12.68 34.21 59.94
N GLN A 123 -12.80 34.47 58.62
CA GLN A 123 -12.01 35.42 57.77
C GLN A 123 -10.50 35.18 57.50
N ASP A 124 -9.82 35.93 56.61
CA ASP A 124 -10.09 36.36 55.21
C ASP A 124 -8.78 36.94 54.61
N LEU A 125 -8.69 37.08 53.28
CA LEU A 125 -7.58 37.72 52.53
C LEU A 125 -6.19 37.02 52.72
N GLY A 126 -5.12 37.37 52.00
CA GLY A 126 -4.96 38.33 50.90
C GLY A 126 -3.64 38.12 50.16
N TRP A 127 -3.59 38.49 48.88
CA TRP A 127 -2.41 38.37 48.02
C TRP A 127 -1.42 39.52 48.28
N SER A 128 -0.09 39.28 48.25
CA SER A 128 0.88 40.39 48.16
C SER A 128 2.20 40.07 47.47
N VAL A 129 2.86 41.14 46.99
CA VAL A 129 3.94 41.12 45.98
C VAL A 129 4.99 42.19 46.27
N LYS A 130 6.27 41.85 46.10
CA LYS A 130 7.42 42.65 45.57
C LYS A 130 8.61 41.67 45.40
N LYS A 131 9.37 41.65 44.28
CA LYS A 131 10.32 42.66 43.75
C LYS A 131 11.45 42.95 44.76
N ASP A 132 12.74 42.93 44.40
CA ASP A 132 13.40 43.92 43.54
C ASP A 132 14.66 43.43 42.78
N HIS A 133 15.26 44.34 42.00
CA HIS A 133 16.54 44.23 41.28
C HIS A 133 17.59 45.18 41.87
N PRO A 134 18.90 44.93 41.66
CA PRO A 134 19.60 45.71 40.62
C PRO A 134 20.59 44.89 39.78
N GLY A 135 21.17 45.55 38.77
CA GLY A 135 22.43 45.18 38.09
C GLY A 135 23.31 46.45 38.01
N PRO A 136 24.16 46.63 36.98
CA PRO A 136 24.71 45.66 36.03
C PRO A 136 26.27 45.66 36.02
N ASN A 137 26.90 44.78 35.25
CA ASN A 137 28.19 45.06 34.58
C ASN A 137 28.46 44.02 33.48
N GLY A 138 29.20 44.40 32.43
CA GLY A 138 29.22 43.66 31.14
C GLY A 138 30.56 43.03 30.73
N SER A 139 30.50 42.16 29.71
CA SER A 139 31.61 41.88 28.77
C SER A 139 31.12 41.05 27.56
N GLU A 140 31.10 41.70 26.41
CA GLU A 140 31.56 41.26 25.08
C GLU A 140 31.19 39.91 24.41
N GLU A 141 30.94 40.06 23.10
CA GLU A 141 31.27 39.19 21.96
C GLU A 141 30.83 37.69 21.91
N SER A 142 29.93 37.38 20.97
CA SER A 142 30.14 36.32 19.95
C SER A 142 28.96 36.23 18.97
N VAL A 143 28.96 37.04 17.90
CA VAL A 143 27.97 36.89 16.82
C VAL A 143 28.18 35.55 16.11
N ARG A 144 27.27 34.59 16.36
CA ARG A 144 27.24 33.32 15.61
C ARG A 144 25.91 33.13 14.92
N LYS A 145 25.84 33.80 13.77
CA LYS A 145 24.83 33.67 12.71
C LYS A 145 24.36 32.22 12.60
N LYS A 146 23.21 31.95 13.21
CA LYS A 146 22.57 30.63 13.18
C LYS A 146 22.12 30.46 11.73
N LYS A 147 22.73 29.51 11.02
CA LYS A 147 22.20 29.11 9.72
C LYS A 147 21.07 28.15 10.00
N ASP A 148 19.85 28.62 9.77
CA ASP A 148 18.69 27.75 9.76
C ASP A 148 18.82 26.82 8.54
N ASP A 149 18.77 25.51 8.83
CA ASP A 149 19.06 24.40 7.92
C ASP A 149 17.70 23.81 7.53
N ASP A 150 17.29 24.04 6.28
CA ASP A 150 16.15 23.42 5.60
C ASP A 150 14.81 23.59 6.34
N ASP A 151 14.10 24.70 6.06
CA ASP A 151 12.63 24.67 6.08
C ASP A 151 12.21 23.60 5.03
N ASP A 152 11.64 22.48 5.49
CA ASP A 152 10.83 21.63 4.61
C ASP A 152 9.51 22.39 4.46
N ASP A 153 9.25 23.00 3.29
CA ASP A 153 7.95 23.61 2.98
C ASP A 153 6.86 22.52 3.13
N ASP A 154 6.01 22.64 4.16
CA ASP A 154 4.82 21.80 4.31
C ASP A 154 3.75 22.31 3.33
N ASP A 155 3.81 21.81 2.09
CA ASP A 155 2.68 21.77 1.14
C ASP A 155 1.51 20.96 1.79
N ASP A 156 0.77 21.55 2.73
CA ASP A 156 -0.34 20.90 3.47
C ASP A 156 -1.64 20.77 2.62
N ASP A 157 -1.60 21.19 1.34
CA ASP A 157 -2.74 21.27 0.39
C ASP A 157 -2.94 20.04 -0.54
N ASP A 158 -2.14 18.98 -0.40
CA ASP A 158 -2.33 17.69 -1.12
C ASP A 158 -2.24 16.52 -0.13
N ASP A 159 -3.29 16.31 0.69
CA ASP A 159 -3.45 15.04 1.41
C ASP A 159 -3.86 13.97 0.38
N PRO A 160 -3.02 12.96 0.08
CA PRO A 160 -3.28 11.97 -0.98
C PRO A 160 -4.47 11.04 -0.69
N LEU A 161 -5.20 11.25 0.41
CA LEU A 161 -6.44 10.59 0.79
C LEU A 161 -7.66 11.56 0.82
N GLN A 162 -7.50 12.79 0.32
CA GLN A 162 -8.57 13.76 0.10
C GLN A 162 -9.47 13.34 -1.08
N GLY A 163 -10.73 13.80 -1.09
CA GLY A 163 -11.69 13.50 -2.15
C GLY A 163 -12.18 12.05 -2.20
N LEU A 164 -11.89 11.22 -1.19
CA LEU A 164 -12.45 9.87 -1.06
C LEU A 164 -13.88 9.92 -0.52
N VAL A 165 -14.81 9.24 -1.19
CA VAL A 165 -16.20 9.08 -0.75
C VAL A 165 -16.27 7.96 0.29
N LEU A 166 -16.05 8.33 1.56
CA LEU A 166 -16.01 7.42 2.70
C LEU A 166 -17.27 7.54 3.56
N SER A 167 -17.70 6.41 4.12
CA SER A 167 -18.68 6.40 5.20
C SER A 167 -18.12 7.07 6.47
N PRO A 168 -18.95 7.64 7.36
CA PRO A 168 -18.50 8.30 8.58
C PRO A 168 -17.70 7.37 9.51
N HIS A 169 -16.63 7.88 10.11
CA HIS A 169 -15.79 7.12 11.05
C HIS A 169 -16.31 7.12 12.50
N THR A 170 -17.52 7.61 12.79
CA THR A 170 -18.07 7.77 14.16
C THR A 170 -17.88 6.52 15.01
N VAL A 171 -18.32 5.36 14.50
CA VAL A 171 -18.18 4.05 15.17
C VAL A 171 -16.70 3.64 15.42
N LEU A 172 -15.76 4.12 14.60
CA LEU A 172 -14.32 3.88 14.81
C LEU A 172 -13.71 4.86 15.83
N ASP A 173 -14.17 6.12 15.84
CA ASP A 173 -13.80 7.11 16.85
C ASP A 173 -14.34 6.68 18.23
N GLU A 174 -15.61 6.26 18.33
CA GLU A 174 -16.22 5.68 19.55
C GLU A 174 -15.41 4.49 20.08
N ALA A 175 -15.18 3.47 19.24
CA ALA A 175 -14.37 2.31 19.63
C ALA A 175 -12.90 2.67 19.97
N HIS A 176 -12.35 3.73 19.37
CA HIS A 176 -11.03 4.23 19.74
C HIS A 176 -11.01 4.85 21.14
N HIS A 177 -12.10 5.51 21.58
CA HIS A 177 -12.26 6.01 22.95
C HIS A 177 -12.56 4.89 23.96
N THR A 178 -13.44 3.93 23.62
CA THR A 178 -13.69 2.71 24.42
C THR A 178 -12.42 1.88 24.62
N GLY A 179 -11.53 1.87 23.62
CA GLY A 179 -10.22 1.25 23.71
C GLY A 179 -10.24 -0.25 23.39
N ARG A 180 -9.49 -1.04 24.15
CA ARG A 180 -9.05 -2.37 23.69
C ARG A 180 -9.90 -3.54 24.19
N LEU A 181 -10.82 -4.00 23.34
CA LEU A 181 -11.66 -5.16 23.61
C LEU A 181 -11.03 -6.49 23.16
N LYS A 182 -11.68 -7.59 23.56
CA LYS A 182 -11.26 -8.98 23.31
C LYS A 182 -11.89 -9.51 22.02
N CYS A 183 -11.08 -10.14 21.17
CA CYS A 183 -11.57 -10.88 20.00
C CYS A 183 -12.34 -12.14 20.46
N SER A 184 -13.61 -12.26 20.09
CA SER A 184 -14.46 -13.43 20.39
C SER A 184 -13.82 -14.75 19.96
N SER A 185 -13.31 -14.83 18.73
CA SER A 185 -12.76 -16.07 18.16
C SER A 185 -11.40 -16.52 18.73
N CYS A 186 -10.69 -15.72 19.53
CA CYS A 186 -9.34 -16.09 20.00
C CYS A 186 -8.81 -15.39 21.28
N GLY A 187 -9.66 -14.71 22.05
CA GLY A 187 -9.30 -14.04 23.32
C GLY A 187 -8.26 -12.91 23.23
N SER A 188 -7.77 -12.60 22.04
CA SER A 188 -6.73 -11.61 21.78
C SER A 188 -7.24 -10.18 21.95
N SER A 189 -6.52 -9.35 22.71
CA SER A 189 -6.81 -7.91 22.80
C SER A 189 -6.51 -7.19 21.48
N ARG A 190 -7.49 -6.46 20.96
CA ARG A 190 -7.46 -5.68 19.70
C ARG A 190 -8.11 -4.31 19.95
N LEU A 191 -8.19 -3.45 18.93
CA LEU A 191 -8.79 -2.10 19.05
C LEU A 191 -10.07 -1.99 18.22
N LEU A 192 -9.98 -2.32 16.92
CA LEU A 192 -11.10 -2.27 15.97
C LEU A 192 -11.40 -3.65 15.36
N TYR A 193 -10.36 -4.43 15.10
CA TYR A 193 -10.46 -5.72 14.40
C TYR A 193 -9.32 -6.67 14.78
N CYS A 194 -9.55 -7.96 14.60
CA CYS A 194 -8.54 -9.00 14.78
C CYS A 194 -7.82 -9.31 13.46
N TYR A 195 -6.56 -8.86 13.37
CA TYR A 195 -5.67 -9.15 12.24
C TYR A 195 -5.26 -10.62 12.06
N THR A 196 -5.74 -11.53 12.93
CA THR A 196 -5.47 -12.97 12.87
C THR A 196 -6.72 -13.73 12.44
N CYS A 197 -7.87 -13.48 13.08
CA CYS A 197 -9.16 -14.10 12.74
C CYS A 197 -9.91 -13.36 11.61
N CYS A 198 -9.40 -12.22 11.16
CA CYS A 198 -9.98 -11.35 10.14
C CYS A 198 -11.42 -10.87 10.42
N CYS A 199 -11.78 -10.73 11.70
CA CYS A 199 -13.09 -10.30 12.18
C CYS A 199 -13.03 -8.91 12.85
N LEU A 200 -14.19 -8.25 12.97
CA LEU A 200 -14.37 -7.05 13.80
C LEU A 200 -14.17 -7.37 15.29
N VAL A 201 -13.86 -6.37 16.10
CA VAL A 201 -13.75 -6.47 17.57
C VAL A 201 -14.28 -5.19 18.20
N GLY A 202 -15.40 -5.26 18.91
CA GLY A 202 -16.01 -4.09 19.55
C GLY A 202 -16.74 -3.13 18.60
N LEU A 203 -17.14 -3.60 17.41
CA LEU A 203 -17.85 -2.82 16.39
C LEU A 203 -19.09 -3.60 15.95
N ASN A 204 -20.24 -2.92 15.82
CA ASN A 204 -21.44 -3.49 15.20
C ASN A 204 -21.20 -3.63 13.68
N PRO A 205 -21.32 -4.83 13.09
CA PRO A 205 -21.14 -5.02 11.65
C PRO A 205 -22.02 -4.11 10.77
N GLN A 206 -23.24 -3.80 11.21
CA GLN A 206 -24.19 -2.97 10.45
C GLN A 206 -23.74 -1.49 10.34
N LEU A 207 -22.78 -1.05 11.16
CA LEU A 207 -22.21 0.29 11.12
C LEU A 207 -20.87 0.34 10.34
N ILE A 208 -20.43 -0.79 9.76
CA ILE A 208 -19.20 -0.88 8.97
C ILE A 208 -19.57 -1.02 7.49
N PRO A 209 -19.05 -0.15 6.60
CA PRO A 209 -19.41 -0.20 5.18
C PRO A 209 -18.97 -1.52 4.57
N THR A 210 -19.94 -2.27 4.04
CA THR A 210 -19.73 -3.48 3.26
C THR A 210 -19.94 -3.17 1.78
N ILE A 211 -19.02 -3.61 0.92
CA ILE A 211 -19.10 -3.41 -0.54
C ILE A 211 -18.98 -4.75 -1.27
N LYS A 212 -19.53 -4.81 -2.49
CA LYS A 212 -19.29 -5.89 -3.45
C LYS A 212 -18.21 -5.47 -4.46
N LEU A 213 -17.35 -6.41 -4.85
CA LEU A 213 -16.27 -6.17 -5.79
C LEU A 213 -16.60 -6.74 -7.18
N PRO A 214 -16.11 -6.12 -8.28
CA PRO A 214 -16.32 -6.62 -9.64
C PRO A 214 -15.49 -7.88 -9.95
N VAL A 215 -14.60 -8.30 -9.04
CA VAL A 215 -13.69 -9.45 -9.14
C VAL A 215 -13.49 -10.06 -7.76
N LYS A 216 -13.29 -11.38 -7.68
CA LYS A 216 -12.80 -12.02 -6.45
C LYS A 216 -11.32 -11.67 -6.23
N ILE A 217 -10.87 -11.60 -4.99
CA ILE A 217 -9.52 -11.20 -4.60
C ILE A 217 -8.91 -12.23 -3.66
N ASP A 218 -7.80 -12.84 -4.09
CA ASP A 218 -7.01 -13.75 -3.26
C ASP A 218 -5.73 -13.07 -2.79
N ILE A 219 -5.51 -13.00 -1.48
CA ILE A 219 -4.33 -12.38 -0.89
C ILE A 219 -3.41 -13.47 -0.32
N ILE A 220 -2.27 -13.69 -0.97
CA ILE A 220 -1.24 -14.64 -0.53
C ILE A 220 -0.31 -13.94 0.47
N LYS A 221 -0.58 -14.16 1.76
CA LYS A 221 0.15 -13.56 2.89
C LYS A 221 1.40 -14.37 3.20
N HIS A 222 2.54 -13.68 3.36
CA HIS A 222 3.77 -14.32 3.81
C HIS A 222 3.70 -14.63 5.33
N PRO A 223 4.07 -15.83 5.80
CA PRO A 223 3.92 -16.21 7.22
C PRO A 223 4.72 -15.32 8.17
N ASN A 224 5.91 -14.86 7.74
CA ASN A 224 6.73 -13.90 8.51
C ASN A 224 6.39 -12.42 8.24
N GLU A 225 5.25 -12.09 7.60
CA GLU A 225 4.71 -10.73 7.71
C GLU A 225 4.09 -10.53 9.10
N THR A 226 4.15 -9.32 9.63
CA THR A 226 3.58 -9.05 10.96
C THR A 226 2.12 -8.64 10.82
N ASP A 227 1.20 -9.53 11.17
CA ASP A 227 -0.27 -9.33 11.05
C ASP A 227 -0.72 -7.92 11.45
N GLY A 228 -0.32 -7.44 12.64
CA GLY A 228 -0.67 -6.11 13.13
C GLY A 228 -0.08 -4.93 12.36
N LYS A 229 0.68 -5.16 11.28
CA LYS A 229 1.11 -4.19 10.25
C LYS A 229 0.48 -4.43 8.87
N SER A 230 -0.06 -5.62 8.61
CA SER A 230 -0.75 -5.92 7.35
C SER A 230 -1.98 -5.02 7.20
N THR A 231 -2.31 -4.70 5.95
CA THR A 231 -3.57 -4.04 5.58
C THR A 231 -4.46 -4.95 4.73
N ALA A 232 -4.05 -6.20 4.47
CA ALA A 232 -4.87 -7.19 3.77
C ALA A 232 -6.23 -7.42 4.46
N VAL A 233 -6.23 -7.42 5.81
CA VAL A 233 -7.43 -7.57 6.62
C VAL A 233 -8.45 -6.45 6.40
N HIS A 234 -8.05 -5.25 5.98
CA HIS A 234 -9.00 -4.18 5.64
C HIS A 234 -9.93 -4.59 4.49
N ALA A 235 -9.38 -5.22 3.44
CA ALA A 235 -10.17 -5.73 2.33
C ALA A 235 -11.14 -6.85 2.77
N LYS A 236 -10.68 -7.79 3.63
CA LYS A 236 -11.53 -8.88 4.13
C LYS A 236 -12.68 -8.43 5.04
N LEU A 237 -12.51 -7.31 5.76
CA LEU A 237 -13.56 -6.74 6.60
C LEU A 237 -14.61 -5.94 5.81
N ILE A 238 -14.19 -5.28 4.73
CA ILE A 238 -15.03 -4.40 3.91
C ILE A 238 -15.72 -5.14 2.74
N ALA A 239 -15.11 -6.23 2.25
CA ALA A 239 -15.67 -7.07 1.18
C ALA A 239 -15.52 -8.57 1.54
N PRO A 240 -16.25 -9.05 2.57
CA PRO A 240 -16.05 -10.39 3.14
C PRO A 240 -16.32 -11.53 2.15
N ASP A 241 -17.27 -11.37 1.21
CA ASP A 241 -17.65 -12.42 0.26
C ASP A 241 -16.71 -12.49 -0.96
N ASP A 242 -16.00 -11.40 -1.23
CA ASP A 242 -15.18 -11.23 -2.44
C ASP A 242 -13.68 -11.36 -2.18
N VAL A 243 -13.23 -11.23 -0.93
CA VAL A 243 -11.82 -11.30 -0.54
C VAL A 243 -11.53 -12.57 0.26
N SER A 244 -10.44 -13.25 -0.07
CA SER A 244 -9.87 -14.37 0.69
C SER A 244 -8.40 -14.12 1.04
N ILE A 245 -7.94 -14.62 2.18
CA ILE A 245 -6.56 -14.45 2.66
C ILE A 245 -5.99 -15.82 3.01
N TYR A 246 -4.90 -16.22 2.34
CA TYR A 246 -4.22 -17.50 2.54
C TYR A 246 -2.81 -17.24 3.06
N THR A 247 -2.32 -18.07 3.98
CA THR A 247 -0.93 -17.96 4.45
C THR A 247 -0.03 -18.94 3.69
N TYR A 248 0.95 -18.40 2.98
CA TYR A 248 1.94 -19.18 2.22
C TYR A 248 2.64 -20.22 3.11
N PRO A 249 2.77 -21.51 2.70
CA PRO A 249 2.72 -22.03 1.32
C PRO A 249 1.32 -22.32 0.76
N CYS A 250 0.24 -22.13 1.52
CA CYS A 250 -1.12 -22.29 1.02
C CYS A 250 -1.41 -21.20 -0.03
N ILE A 251 -1.75 -21.64 -1.24
CA ILE A 251 -2.24 -20.86 -2.36
C ILE A 251 -3.43 -21.66 -2.88
N PRO A 252 -4.60 -21.06 -3.17
CA PRO A 252 -5.74 -21.79 -3.72
C PRO A 252 -5.38 -22.44 -5.05
N GLU A 253 -6.00 -23.59 -5.34
CA GLU A 253 -5.93 -24.20 -6.66
C GLU A 253 -6.81 -23.39 -7.61
N LEU A 254 -6.21 -22.96 -8.72
CA LEU A 254 -6.77 -21.96 -9.63
C LEU A 254 -6.58 -22.43 -11.06
N ASP A 255 -7.63 -23.04 -11.62
CA ASP A 255 -7.62 -23.43 -13.02
C ASP A 255 -7.57 -22.21 -13.95
N THR A 256 -6.46 -22.13 -14.70
CA THR A 256 -6.14 -21.10 -15.69
C THR A 256 -7.00 -21.17 -16.95
N HIS A 257 -7.76 -22.25 -17.17
CA HIS A 257 -8.57 -22.45 -18.38
C HIS A 257 -10.01 -21.94 -18.21
N THR A 258 -10.62 -22.19 -17.04
CA THR A 258 -11.96 -21.67 -16.67
C THR A 258 -11.94 -20.26 -16.11
N HIS A 259 -10.92 -19.89 -15.33
CA HIS A 259 -10.85 -18.60 -14.66
C HIS A 259 -9.87 -17.64 -15.33
N ASN A 260 -10.36 -16.46 -15.72
CA ASN A 260 -9.48 -15.35 -16.11
C ASN A 260 -8.86 -14.73 -14.84
N VAL A 261 -7.74 -15.29 -14.40
CA VAL A 261 -6.98 -14.90 -13.21
C VAL A 261 -5.84 -13.92 -13.57
N VAL A 262 -5.60 -12.91 -12.72
CA VAL A 262 -4.53 -11.92 -12.89
C VAL A 262 -3.72 -11.77 -11.61
N LEU A 263 -2.39 -11.64 -11.70
CA LEU A 263 -1.50 -11.41 -10.56
C LEU A 263 -1.01 -9.96 -10.52
N VAL A 264 -1.32 -9.19 -9.48
CA VAL A 264 -0.85 -7.81 -9.33
C VAL A 264 0.55 -7.79 -8.72
N PHE A 265 1.58 -7.76 -9.58
CA PHE A 265 2.97 -7.67 -9.17
C PHE A 265 3.90 -7.02 -10.24
N PRO A 266 4.77 -6.05 -9.85
CA PRO A 266 5.70 -5.39 -10.79
C PRO A 266 6.83 -6.31 -11.27
N GLY A 267 7.08 -6.32 -12.58
CA GLY A 267 7.90 -7.33 -13.24
C GLY A 267 8.81 -6.80 -14.35
N ALA A 268 9.24 -7.72 -15.23
CA ALA A 268 9.91 -7.39 -16.48
C ALA A 268 8.98 -7.54 -17.70
N ASN A 269 7.89 -8.28 -17.52
CA ASN A 269 6.86 -8.61 -18.50
C ASN A 269 5.46 -8.21 -17.97
N SER A 270 5.41 -7.35 -16.95
CA SER A 270 4.17 -6.80 -16.40
C SER A 270 3.51 -5.85 -17.40
N MET A 271 2.18 -5.84 -17.41
CA MET A 271 1.35 -4.94 -18.21
C MET A 271 0.57 -3.98 -17.29
N THR A 272 0.07 -2.88 -17.82
CA THR A 272 -0.89 -2.01 -17.12
C THR A 272 -2.31 -2.61 -17.15
N VAL A 273 -3.21 -2.12 -16.29
CA VAL A 273 -4.64 -2.52 -16.31
C VAL A 273 -5.30 -2.16 -17.65
N GLN A 274 -4.85 -1.10 -18.31
CA GLN A 274 -5.30 -0.73 -19.64
C GLN A 274 -4.84 -1.75 -20.71
N GLU A 275 -3.57 -2.16 -20.69
CA GLU A 275 -3.05 -3.19 -21.61
C GLU A 275 -3.70 -4.58 -21.39
N LEU A 276 -4.12 -4.88 -20.15
CA LEU A 276 -4.93 -6.05 -19.81
C LEU A 276 -6.32 -5.98 -20.46
N ALA A 277 -7.05 -4.87 -20.31
CA ALA A 277 -8.35 -4.67 -20.97
C ALA A 277 -8.26 -4.78 -22.50
N ASP A 278 -7.19 -4.22 -23.06
CA ASP A 278 -6.82 -4.31 -24.47
C ASP A 278 -6.58 -5.75 -24.93
N SER A 279 -5.86 -6.56 -24.14
CA SER A 279 -5.52 -7.96 -24.44
C SER A 279 -6.76 -8.85 -24.42
N ILE A 280 -7.59 -8.67 -23.40
CA ILE A 280 -8.90 -9.31 -23.24
C ILE A 280 -9.80 -8.99 -24.44
N SER A 281 -9.93 -7.70 -24.80
CA SER A 281 -10.79 -7.24 -25.90
C SER A 281 -10.40 -7.86 -27.25
N LYS A 282 -9.12 -8.15 -27.46
CA LYS A 282 -8.60 -8.85 -28.65
C LYS A 282 -8.93 -10.34 -28.61
N THR A 283 -8.81 -10.97 -27.44
CA THR A 283 -9.13 -12.40 -27.25
C THR A 283 -10.61 -12.71 -27.47
N MET A 284 -11.51 -11.85 -26.95
CA MET A 284 -12.95 -12.01 -27.16
C MET A 284 -13.34 -11.87 -28.65
N ARG A 285 -12.78 -10.87 -29.36
CA ARG A 285 -13.00 -10.71 -30.80
C ARG A 285 -12.48 -11.91 -31.61
N LYS A 286 -11.34 -12.48 -31.22
CA LYS A 286 -10.79 -13.68 -31.87
C LYS A 286 -11.70 -14.90 -31.69
N ARG A 287 -12.15 -15.20 -30.46
CA ARG A 287 -13.11 -16.29 -30.18
C ARG A 287 -14.44 -16.09 -30.93
N GLY A 288 -14.89 -14.85 -31.09
CA GLY A 288 -16.08 -14.52 -31.90
C GLY A 288 -15.87 -14.84 -33.38
N ALA A 289 -14.77 -14.37 -33.97
CA ALA A 289 -14.44 -14.58 -35.39
C ALA A 289 -14.24 -16.08 -35.74
N GLU A 290 -13.62 -16.84 -34.85
CA GLU A 290 -13.42 -18.29 -35.02
C GLU A 290 -14.78 -19.03 -34.98
N ARG A 291 -15.67 -18.68 -34.05
CA ARG A 291 -17.03 -19.25 -34.00
C ARG A 291 -17.94 -18.85 -35.17
N SER A 292 -17.74 -17.68 -35.78
CA SER A 292 -18.49 -17.31 -36.99
C SER A 292 -18.01 -18.09 -38.21
N ALA A 293 -16.70 -18.30 -38.37
CA ALA A 293 -16.15 -19.11 -39.47
C ALA A 293 -16.56 -20.58 -39.38
N GLU A 294 -16.65 -21.14 -38.18
CA GLU A 294 -17.11 -22.51 -37.95
C GLU A 294 -18.59 -22.71 -38.33
N ARG A 295 -19.45 -21.69 -38.11
CA ARG A 295 -20.88 -21.75 -38.46
C ARG A 295 -21.13 -21.68 -39.97
N ASP A 296 -20.27 -21.03 -40.74
CA ASP A 296 -20.42 -20.80 -42.18
C ASP A 296 -20.08 -22.05 -43.04
N THR A 297 -19.64 -23.15 -42.41
CA THR A 297 -19.22 -24.39 -43.10
C THR A 297 -20.23 -25.54 -43.02
N LYS A 298 -21.42 -25.34 -42.42
CA LYS A 298 -22.49 -26.34 -42.37
C LYS A 298 -23.80 -25.80 -42.93
N LYS A 299 -23.87 -25.70 -44.26
CA LYS A 299 -25.11 -25.47 -45.01
C LYS A 299 -25.99 -26.73 -44.94
N PRO A 300 -27.18 -26.70 -44.31
CA PRO A 300 -28.11 -27.81 -44.38
C PRO A 300 -28.69 -27.87 -45.81
N LYS A 301 -28.64 -29.04 -46.44
CA LYS A 301 -29.44 -29.31 -47.65
C LYS A 301 -30.82 -29.76 -47.17
N LEU A 302 -31.75 -28.82 -47.03
CA LEU A 302 -33.16 -29.17 -46.86
C LEU A 302 -33.70 -29.57 -48.23
N GLU A 303 -34.35 -30.73 -48.32
CA GLU A 303 -35.01 -31.17 -49.55
C GLU A 303 -36.48 -30.80 -49.53
N GLU A 304 -37.00 -30.46 -50.70
CA GLU A 304 -38.31 -29.87 -50.90
C GLU A 304 -39.33 -30.96 -51.23
N LYS A 305 -40.38 -31.09 -50.41
CA LYS A 305 -41.58 -31.87 -50.70
C LYS A 305 -42.83 -31.15 -50.19
N SER A 306 -43.90 -31.26 -50.97
CA SER A 306 -45.15 -30.53 -50.82
C SER A 306 -46.21 -31.30 -50.02
N ASP A 307 -47.37 -30.64 -49.90
CA ASP A 307 -48.72 -31.13 -49.53
C ASP A 307 -49.18 -30.64 -48.15
N HIS A 308 -50.22 -29.78 -48.06
CA HIS A 308 -51.64 -30.01 -48.37
C HIS A 308 -52.16 -31.22 -47.56
N SER A 309 -53.04 -31.14 -46.54
CA SER A 309 -53.87 -30.06 -45.98
C SER A 309 -54.25 -30.42 -44.50
N HIS A 310 -55.17 -29.81 -43.72
CA HIS A 310 -56.17 -28.75 -43.92
C HIS A 310 -56.52 -28.03 -42.59
N THR A 311 -57.20 -26.88 -42.71
CA THR A 311 -58.10 -26.16 -41.77
C THR A 311 -58.56 -26.84 -40.46
N HIS A 312 -58.42 -26.14 -39.32
CA HIS A 312 -59.58 -25.55 -38.60
C HIS A 312 -59.16 -24.40 -37.65
N SER A 313 -60.09 -23.46 -37.42
CA SER A 313 -59.87 -22.21 -36.66
C SER A 313 -60.41 -22.32 -35.24
N HIS A 314 -59.77 -21.65 -34.28
CA HIS A 314 -60.49 -20.90 -33.24
C HIS A 314 -59.66 -19.69 -32.76
N THR A 315 -60.29 -18.52 -32.80
CA THR A 315 -59.73 -17.24 -32.36
C THR A 315 -59.94 -17.00 -30.88
N HIS A 316 -58.91 -16.52 -30.17
CA HIS A 316 -59.09 -15.58 -29.06
C HIS A 316 -58.07 -14.45 -29.17
N SER A 317 -58.56 -13.20 -29.17
CA SER A 317 -57.76 -12.00 -29.37
C SER A 317 -57.46 -11.32 -28.04
N HIS A 318 -56.18 -11.22 -27.68
CA HIS A 318 -55.71 -10.35 -26.60
C HIS A 318 -54.43 -9.59 -27.01
N THR A 319 -54.65 -8.49 -27.73
CA THR A 319 -53.89 -7.23 -27.64
C THR A 319 -52.42 -7.33 -27.19
N HIS A 320 -51.50 -7.40 -28.16
CA HIS A 320 -50.06 -7.23 -27.90
C HIS A 320 -49.72 -5.78 -27.50
N THR A 321 -49.74 -5.47 -26.21
CA THR A 321 -49.10 -4.25 -25.69
C THR A 321 -47.57 -4.44 -25.77
N ALA A 322 -46.91 -3.67 -26.64
CA ALA A 322 -45.49 -3.83 -26.95
C ALA A 322 -44.57 -3.35 -25.81
N GLN A 323 -44.43 -4.14 -24.74
CA GLN A 323 -43.45 -3.89 -23.68
C GLN A 323 -42.03 -4.17 -24.18
N ASN A 324 -41.38 -3.08 -24.66
CA ASN A 324 -40.00 -3.02 -25.11
C ASN A 324 -39.03 -3.43 -23.99
N THR A 325 -38.83 -4.73 -23.84
CA THR A 325 -37.94 -5.31 -22.83
C THR A 325 -36.50 -5.09 -23.29
N GLN A 326 -35.94 -3.93 -22.94
CA GLN A 326 -34.55 -3.59 -23.23
C GLN A 326 -33.61 -4.61 -22.56
N ARG A 327 -33.22 -5.62 -23.32
CA ARG A 327 -32.29 -6.68 -22.91
C ARG A 327 -30.89 -6.09 -22.77
N THR A 328 -30.63 -5.49 -21.62
CA THR A 328 -29.32 -4.93 -21.26
C THR A 328 -28.26 -6.00 -21.46
N LYS A 329 -27.32 -5.73 -22.38
CA LYS A 329 -26.16 -6.61 -22.60
C LYS A 329 -25.23 -6.45 -21.42
N GLU A 330 -25.46 -7.22 -20.36
CA GLU A 330 -24.51 -7.39 -19.27
C GLU A 330 -23.23 -8.02 -19.82
N SER A 331 -22.25 -7.16 -20.12
CA SER A 331 -20.93 -7.56 -20.58
C SER A 331 -20.20 -8.27 -19.46
N THR A 332 -20.35 -9.59 -19.38
CA THR A 332 -19.75 -10.49 -18.40
C THR A 332 -18.30 -10.08 -18.10
N CYS A 333 -18.01 -9.77 -16.83
CA CYS A 333 -16.72 -9.19 -16.47
C CYS A 333 -15.58 -10.15 -16.86
N PRO A 334 -14.63 -9.72 -17.72
CA PRO A 334 -13.72 -10.66 -18.37
C PRO A 334 -12.50 -11.04 -17.52
N VAL A 335 -12.30 -10.41 -16.36
CA VAL A 335 -11.44 -10.92 -15.28
C VAL A 335 -12.36 -11.31 -14.15
N GLN A 336 -12.16 -12.49 -13.56
CA GLN A 336 -13.02 -12.98 -12.49
C GLN A 336 -12.32 -12.98 -11.12
N ARG A 337 -10.98 -13.07 -11.11
CA ARG A 337 -10.20 -13.28 -9.89
C ARG A 337 -8.82 -12.63 -9.98
N VAL A 338 -8.36 -12.01 -8.89
CA VAL A 338 -7.13 -11.22 -8.86
C VAL A 338 -6.29 -11.55 -7.62
N ILE A 339 -5.03 -11.90 -7.84
CA ILE A 339 -4.08 -12.31 -6.79
C ILE A 339 -3.22 -11.13 -6.36
N PHE A 340 -3.08 -10.93 -5.04
CA PHE A 340 -2.16 -9.98 -4.41
C PHE A 340 -1.22 -10.71 -3.43
N ILE A 341 -0.06 -10.12 -3.12
CA ILE A 341 0.95 -10.72 -2.22
C ILE A 341 1.18 -9.80 -1.00
N ASP A 342 0.65 -10.19 0.16
CA ASP A 342 0.84 -9.45 1.42
C ASP A 342 2.15 -9.81 2.10
N SER A 343 3.19 -8.98 1.90
CA SER A 343 4.53 -9.20 2.47
C SER A 343 5.42 -7.96 2.39
N THR A 344 6.45 -7.85 3.23
CA THR A 344 7.50 -6.87 2.94
C THR A 344 8.22 -7.21 1.62
N TRP A 345 8.58 -6.16 0.89
CA TRP A 345 9.39 -6.19 -0.35
C TRP A 345 10.78 -6.87 -0.24
N ASN A 346 11.17 -7.43 0.91
CA ASN A 346 12.36 -8.28 1.06
C ASN A 346 12.02 -9.78 1.21
N GLN A 347 10.76 -10.12 1.49
CA GLN A 347 10.23 -11.48 1.67
C GLN A 347 9.46 -11.97 0.44
N THR A 348 8.77 -11.06 -0.26
CA THR A 348 7.96 -11.33 -1.47
C THR A 348 8.61 -12.27 -2.49
N THR A 349 9.94 -12.22 -2.64
CA THR A 349 10.74 -13.08 -3.53
C THR A 349 10.43 -14.57 -3.41
N LYS A 350 10.05 -15.08 -2.23
CA LYS A 350 9.64 -16.49 -2.05
C LYS A 350 8.33 -16.81 -2.77
N ILE A 351 7.34 -15.93 -2.62
CA ILE A 351 5.97 -16.14 -3.12
C ILE A 351 5.95 -15.92 -4.63
N ILE A 352 6.54 -14.82 -5.11
CA ILE A 352 6.60 -14.51 -6.55
C ILE A 352 7.55 -15.44 -7.36
N SER A 353 8.20 -16.41 -6.72
CA SER A 353 8.93 -17.51 -7.37
C SER A 353 8.23 -18.87 -7.29
N ASP A 354 7.08 -18.96 -6.63
CA ASP A 354 6.26 -20.18 -6.60
C ASP A 354 5.73 -20.47 -8.02
N GLU A 355 5.80 -21.74 -8.44
CA GLU A 355 5.45 -22.15 -9.80
C GLU A 355 3.97 -21.88 -10.13
N ARG A 356 3.09 -22.10 -9.16
CA ARG A 356 1.63 -21.83 -9.24
C ARG A 356 1.31 -20.36 -9.51
N LEU A 357 2.27 -19.44 -9.36
CA LEU A 357 2.11 -18.01 -9.64
C LEU A 357 2.90 -17.52 -10.87
N GLN A 358 3.55 -18.38 -11.65
CA GLN A 358 4.36 -17.92 -12.78
C GLN A 358 3.56 -17.62 -14.04
N ASP A 359 2.55 -18.42 -14.35
CA ASP A 359 1.88 -18.37 -15.66
C ASP A 359 0.75 -17.34 -15.74
N PHE A 360 0.28 -16.83 -14.60
CA PHE A 360 -0.72 -15.76 -14.58
C PHE A 360 -0.21 -14.47 -15.25
N PRO A 361 -1.04 -13.80 -16.07
CA PRO A 361 -0.81 -12.43 -16.53
C PRO A 361 -0.51 -11.50 -15.35
N ARG A 362 0.61 -10.75 -15.44
CA ARG A 362 1.09 -9.91 -14.33
C ARG A 362 0.79 -8.45 -14.59
N VAL A 363 0.08 -7.80 -13.66
CA VAL A 363 -0.24 -6.37 -13.71
C VAL A 363 0.69 -5.56 -12.83
N GLU A 364 1.19 -4.45 -13.37
CA GLU A 364 1.92 -3.41 -12.63
C GLU A 364 1.09 -2.12 -12.63
N LEU A 365 0.75 -1.65 -11.44
CA LEU A 365 0.05 -0.38 -11.24
C LEU A 365 0.96 0.80 -11.59
N LYS A 366 0.36 1.88 -12.10
CA LYS A 366 1.09 3.14 -12.36
C LYS A 366 1.72 3.65 -11.06
N SER A 367 2.83 4.38 -11.15
CA SER A 367 3.63 4.79 -9.98
C SER A 367 2.93 5.82 -9.08
N ARG A 368 2.06 5.34 -8.19
CA ARG A 368 1.48 6.10 -7.07
C ARG A 368 2.50 6.28 -5.93
N LYS A 369 2.36 7.34 -5.12
CA LYS A 369 3.03 7.45 -3.81
C LYS A 369 2.19 6.67 -2.77
N THR A 370 2.83 6.03 -1.80
CA THR A 370 2.15 5.40 -0.66
C THR A 370 1.96 6.38 0.49
N CYS A 371 0.83 6.27 1.20
CA CYS A 371 0.55 6.98 2.44
C CYS A 371 1.04 6.17 3.67
N PHE A 372 1.61 4.98 3.44
CA PHE A 372 1.73 3.96 4.47
C PHE A 372 2.73 4.29 5.59
N TRP A 373 2.19 4.74 6.72
CA TRP A 373 2.90 5.24 7.90
C TRP A 373 3.98 4.31 8.49
N ARG A 374 4.08 3.04 8.07
CA ARG A 374 5.09 2.06 8.52
C ARG A 374 6.23 1.80 7.51
N HIS A 375 6.43 2.70 6.54
CA HIS A 375 7.54 2.80 5.60
C HIS A 375 8.83 2.02 5.94
N GLN A 376 9.20 1.06 5.09
CA GLN A 376 10.45 0.31 5.20
C GLN A 376 11.67 1.18 4.84
N ARG A 377 12.67 1.22 5.73
CA ARG A 377 13.76 2.24 5.68
C ARG A 377 14.68 2.16 4.44
N GLY A 378 14.30 2.90 3.40
CA GLY A 378 15.05 3.02 2.15
C GLY A 378 14.56 2.09 1.04
N SER A 379 13.34 1.59 1.15
CA SER A 379 12.45 1.38 0.01
C SER A 379 12.13 2.72 -0.68
N PRO A 380 11.58 2.70 -1.91
CA PRO A 380 10.80 3.81 -2.46
C PRO A 380 9.56 4.13 -1.62
N ASP A 381 9.03 5.31 -1.89
CA ASP A 381 7.67 5.80 -1.70
C ASP A 381 6.65 5.14 -2.68
N THR A 382 7.10 4.66 -3.84
CA THR A 382 6.25 3.92 -4.80
C THR A 382 5.95 2.47 -4.39
N TYR A 383 6.09 2.12 -3.12
CA TYR A 383 5.94 0.76 -2.57
C TYR A 383 4.71 0.73 -1.65
N LEU A 384 3.55 0.57 -2.30
CA LEU A 384 2.22 0.56 -1.69
C LEU A 384 2.06 -0.46 -0.56
N ALA A 385 1.13 -0.18 0.34
CA ALA A 385 0.50 -1.17 1.22
C ALA A 385 -0.52 -2.02 0.44
N THR A 386 -0.85 -3.20 0.96
CA THR A 386 -1.73 -4.17 0.30
C THR A 386 -3.11 -3.60 -0.02
N ILE A 387 -3.73 -2.88 0.92
CA ILE A 387 -5.02 -2.21 0.67
C ILE A 387 -4.96 -1.09 -0.38
N GLU A 388 -3.87 -0.33 -0.44
CA GLU A 388 -3.68 0.71 -1.47
C GLU A 388 -3.51 0.06 -2.85
N ALA A 389 -2.80 -1.07 -2.94
CA ALA A 389 -2.63 -1.80 -4.18
C ALA A 389 -3.97 -2.38 -4.68
N ILE A 390 -4.81 -2.92 -3.78
CA ILE A 390 -6.16 -3.38 -4.09
C ILE A 390 -7.03 -2.21 -4.57
N TYR A 391 -7.05 -1.10 -3.82
CA TYR A 391 -7.78 0.11 -4.17
C TYR A 391 -7.41 0.67 -5.56
N TYR A 392 -6.12 0.93 -5.81
CA TYR A 392 -5.68 1.50 -7.09
C TYR A 392 -5.81 0.50 -8.25
N PHE A 393 -5.72 -0.81 -8.01
CA PHE A 393 -6.09 -1.81 -9.02
C PHE A 393 -7.57 -1.68 -9.40
N LEU A 394 -8.47 -1.72 -8.42
CA LEU A 394 -9.92 -1.70 -8.66
C LEU A 394 -10.38 -0.38 -9.30
N LYS A 395 -9.76 0.75 -8.94
CA LYS A 395 -10.02 2.05 -9.58
C LYS A 395 -9.56 2.11 -11.04
N GLU A 396 -8.37 1.60 -11.37
CA GLU A 396 -7.93 1.48 -12.78
C GLU A 396 -8.72 0.39 -13.54
N PHE A 397 -9.23 -0.64 -12.85
CA PHE A 397 -10.08 -1.70 -13.40
C PHE A 397 -11.49 -1.18 -13.75
N HIS A 398 -12.08 -0.33 -12.89
CA HIS A 398 -13.35 0.34 -13.18
C HIS A 398 -13.25 1.13 -14.50
N LEU A 399 -12.24 2.00 -14.59
CA LEU A 399 -12.05 2.91 -15.72
C LEU A 399 -11.67 2.20 -17.03
N HIS A 400 -10.94 1.08 -16.98
CA HIS A 400 -10.40 0.43 -18.18
C HIS A 400 -11.08 -0.89 -18.55
N CYS A 401 -11.51 -1.69 -17.58
CA CYS A 401 -12.12 -3.01 -17.80
C CYS A 401 -13.65 -2.98 -17.73
N LEU A 402 -14.24 -2.15 -16.87
CA LEU A 402 -15.70 -1.93 -16.82
C LEU A 402 -16.16 -0.77 -17.71
N GLN A 403 -15.24 0.09 -18.15
CA GLN A 403 -15.48 1.24 -19.03
C GLN A 403 -16.58 2.20 -18.51
N ARG A 404 -16.62 2.35 -17.18
CA ARG A 404 -17.54 3.23 -16.44
C ARG A 404 -16.76 4.33 -15.73
N GLU A 405 -17.46 5.43 -15.46
CA GLU A 405 -16.98 6.52 -14.62
C GLU A 405 -16.86 6.06 -13.16
N TYR A 406 -15.76 6.42 -12.49
CA TYR A 406 -15.51 6.05 -11.08
C TYR A 406 -16.08 7.12 -10.14
N ARG A 407 -17.10 6.78 -9.34
CA ARG A 407 -17.81 7.70 -8.44
C ARG A 407 -17.57 7.41 -6.95
N GLY A 408 -16.62 6.53 -6.61
CA GLY A 408 -16.21 6.25 -5.22
C GLY A 408 -16.51 4.82 -4.75
N GLU A 409 -16.90 3.93 -5.65
CA GLU A 409 -17.48 2.60 -5.37
C GLU A 409 -16.59 1.72 -4.48
N TYR A 410 -15.28 1.94 -4.50
CA TYR A 410 -14.30 1.17 -3.73
C TYR A 410 -13.51 2.05 -2.73
N ASP A 411 -13.87 3.32 -2.55
CA ASP A 411 -13.18 4.24 -1.62
C ASP A 411 -13.27 3.72 -0.18
N ASN A 412 -14.40 3.12 0.20
CA ASN A 412 -14.59 2.50 1.52
C ASN A 412 -13.64 1.32 1.84
N LEU A 413 -12.90 0.75 0.87
CA LEU A 413 -11.75 -0.13 1.18
C LEU A 413 -10.71 0.57 2.04
N LEU A 414 -10.62 1.90 1.93
CA LEU A 414 -9.72 2.75 2.69
C LEU A 414 -10.35 3.29 3.98
N PHE A 415 -11.55 2.86 4.40
CA PHE A 415 -12.22 3.26 5.65
C PHE A 415 -11.29 3.08 6.87
N PHE A 416 -10.97 1.83 7.24
CA PHE A 416 -10.00 1.55 8.31
C PHE A 416 -8.60 2.12 8.03
N TYR A 417 -8.20 2.28 6.78
CA TYR A 417 -6.87 2.77 6.40
C TYR A 417 -6.70 4.27 6.67
N THR A 418 -7.66 5.08 6.22
CA THR A 418 -7.67 6.54 6.37
C THR A 418 -7.91 6.93 7.83
N PHE A 419 -8.76 6.21 8.57
CA PHE A 419 -8.91 6.39 10.01
C PHE A 419 -7.58 6.21 10.76
N LEU A 420 -6.90 5.08 10.52
CA LEU A 420 -5.59 4.81 11.13
C LEU A 420 -4.50 5.77 10.63
N HIS A 421 -4.59 6.28 9.40
CA HIS A 421 -3.71 7.34 8.91
C HIS A 421 -3.92 8.65 9.67
N LYS A 422 -5.17 9.11 9.82
CA LYS A 422 -5.57 10.33 10.56
C LYS A 422 -5.07 10.29 12.01
N LEU A 423 -5.33 9.20 12.74
CA LEU A 423 -4.82 9.01 14.11
C LEU A 423 -3.27 9.10 14.17
N ILE A 424 -2.58 8.55 13.18
CA ILE A 424 -1.11 8.48 13.15
C ILE A 424 -0.48 9.76 12.57
N ARG A 425 -1.24 10.63 11.88
CA ARG A 425 -0.86 12.02 11.56
C ARG A 425 -0.93 12.88 12.83
N LYS A 426 -2.10 12.91 13.50
CA LYS A 426 -2.30 13.59 14.80
C LYS A 426 -1.22 13.20 15.82
N ALA A 427 -0.95 11.89 15.99
CA ALA A 427 0.08 11.38 16.91
C ALA A 427 1.55 11.58 16.46
N LYS A 428 1.82 12.23 15.32
CA LYS A 428 3.15 12.78 14.98
C LYS A 428 3.22 14.27 15.33
N GLN A 429 2.18 15.04 14.97
CA GLN A 429 2.09 16.49 15.18
C GLN A 429 2.14 16.82 16.68
N GLY A 430 1.35 16.13 17.51
CA GLY A 430 1.40 16.23 18.99
C GLY A 430 2.65 15.61 19.65
N ARG A 431 3.83 15.69 19.01
CA ARG A 431 5.14 15.22 19.53
C ARG A 431 6.33 16.12 19.14
N VAL A 432 6.06 17.28 18.54
CA VAL A 432 7.06 18.32 18.25
C VAL A 432 7.56 18.93 19.57
#